data_AF-A0A2E6T6H0-F1
#
_entry.id   AF-A0A2E6T6H0-F1
#
_cell.length_a   1.000
_cell.length_b   1.000
_cell.length_c   1.000
_cell.angle_alpha   90.00
_cell.angle_beta   90.00
_cell.angle_gamma   90.00
#
_symmetry.space_group_name_H-M   'P 1'
#
loop_
_entity.id
_entity.type
_entity.pdbx_description
1 polymer ?
#
loop_
_entity_poly.entity_id
_entity_poly.type
_entity_poly.pdbx_seq_one_letter_code
_entity_poly.pdbx_strand_id
1 'polypeptide(L)' 'MSLKAFHLVFILLSILFTLVFGIWGVVNGGTSELVMGVLSLIGTVGMSVYLFFFLKKLKHISYL' A
#
# COMPACT_ATOMS: atom_id res chain seq x y z
N MET A 1 -20.36 -9.18 -2.13
CA MET A 1 -18.91 -9.40 -2.35
C MET A 1 -18.33 -10.09 -1.13
N SER A 2 -17.38 -11.01 -1.29
CA SER A 2 -16.71 -11.61 -0.13
C SER A 2 -15.95 -10.49 0.62
N LEU A 3 -16.09 -10.43 1.95
CA LEU A 3 -15.44 -9.42 2.80
C LEU A 3 -13.93 -9.32 2.54
N LYS A 4 -13.33 -10.45 2.12
CA LYS A 4 -11.92 -10.60 1.77
C LYS A 4 -11.54 -9.89 0.48
N ALA A 5 -12.39 -9.95 -0.54
CA ALA A 5 -12.16 -9.29 -1.84
C ALA A 5 -12.21 -7.76 -1.68
N PHE A 6 -13.18 -7.25 -0.92
CA PHE A 6 -13.25 -5.81 -0.61
C PHE A 6 -12.01 -5.34 0.15
N HIS A 7 -11.57 -6.10 1.14
CA HIS A 7 -10.36 -5.78 1.90
C HIS A 7 -9.09 -5.75 1.02
N LEU A 8 -8.96 -6.71 0.10
CA LEU A 8 -7.83 -6.75 -0.85
C LEU A 8 -7.78 -5.50 -1.74
N VAL A 9 -8.93 -5.08 -2.28
CA VAL A 9 -9.03 -3.86 -3.10
C VAL A 9 -8.63 -2.63 -2.29
N PHE A 10 -9.04 -2.56 -1.02
CA PHE A 10 -8.68 -1.44 -0.13
C PHE A 10 -7.17 -1.36 0.13
N ILE A 11 -6.50 -2.50 0.33
CA ILE A 11 -5.04 -2.56 0.49
C ILE A 11 -4.36 -2.07 -0.80
N LEU A 12 -4.82 -2.54 -1.96
CA LEU A 12 -4.27 -2.12 -3.26
C LEU A 12 -4.43 -0.62 -3.51
N LEU A 13 -5.60 -0.06 -3.20
CA LEU A 13 -5.84 1.37 -3.28
C LEU A 13 -4.89 2.14 -2.36
N SER A 14 -4.72 1.67 -1.13
CA SER A 14 -3.84 2.30 -0.14
C SER A 14 -2.38 2.31 -0.61
N ILE A 15 -1.90 1.22 -1.21
CA ILE A 15 -0.57 1.15 -1.83
C ILE A 15 -0.46 2.17 -2.96
N LEU A 16 -1.41 2.20 -3.90
CA LEU A 16 -1.38 3.15 -5.01
C LEU A 16 -1.35 4.61 -4.53
N PHE A 17 -2.19 4.97 -3.56
CA PHE A 17 -2.25 6.32 -3.01
C PHE A 17 -0.94 6.71 -2.32
N THR A 18 -0.41 5.85 -1.45
CA THR A 18 0.84 6.12 -0.73
C THR A 18 2.05 6.18 -1.67
N LEU A 19 2.05 5.41 -2.75
CA LEU A 19 3.11 5.40 -3.74
C LEU A 19 3.10 6.69 -4.57
N VAL A 20 1.93 7.09 -5.09
CA VAL A 20 1.78 8.35 -5.86
C VAL A 20 2.10 9.55 -4.97
N PHE A 21 1.61 9.59 -3.74
CA PHE A 21 1.89 10.67 -2.80
C PHE A 21 3.37 10.69 -2.39
N GLY A 22 3.98 9.51 -2.20
CA GLY A 22 5.40 9.36 -1.92
C GLY A 22 6.29 9.93 -3.03
N ILE A 23 6.04 9.55 -4.28
CA ILE A 23 6.76 10.09 -5.45
C ILE A 23 6.54 11.60 -5.55
N TRP A 24 5.29 12.06 -5.44
CA TRP A 24 4.97 13.48 -5.53
C TRP A 24 5.69 14.32 -4.45
N GLY A 25 5.72 13.83 -3.21
CA GLY A 25 6.41 14.49 -2.10
C GLY A 25 7.92 14.58 -2.29
N VAL A 26 8.54 13.53 -2.83
CA VAL A 26 9.98 13.52 -3.15
C VAL A 26 10.31 14.45 -4.31
N VAL A 27 9.46 14.52 -5.35
CA VAL A 27 9.69 15.35 -6.55
C VAL A 27 9.52 16.84 -6.29
N ASN A 28 8.61 17.25 -5.40
CA ASN A 28 8.38 18.67 -5.12
C ASN A 28 9.50 19.35 -4.31
N GLY A 29 10.41 18.59 -3.69
CA GLY A 29 11.68 19.10 -3.15
C GLY A 29 11.60 19.97 -1.89
N GLY A 30 10.42 20.28 -1.35
CA GLY A 30 10.28 20.96 -0.06
C GLY A 30 10.63 20.04 1.12
N THR A 31 11.21 20.59 2.19
CA THR A 31 11.68 19.78 3.35
C THR A 31 10.54 19.01 4.01
N SER A 32 9.37 19.63 4.17
CA SER A 32 8.16 19.00 4.70
C SER A 32 7.61 17.90 3.78
N GLU A 33 7.62 18.16 2.49
CA GLU A 33 7.11 17.31 1.42
C GLU A 33 8.01 16.09 1.24
N LEU A 34 9.33 16.26 1.37
CA LEU A 34 10.31 15.18 1.37
C LEU A 34 10.11 14.24 2.55
N VAL A 35 9.95 14.77 3.77
CA VAL A 35 9.71 13.95 4.97
C VAL A 35 8.40 13.18 4.83
N MET A 36 7.31 13.85 4.41
CA MET A 36 6.04 13.16 4.16
C MET A 36 6.13 12.16 3.01
N GLY A 37 6.86 12.48 1.94
CA GLY A 37 7.05 11.62 0.78
C GLY A 37 7.80 10.35 1.15
N VAL A 38 8.90 10.48 1.88
CA VAL A 38 9.68 9.34 2.40
C VAL A 38 8.84 8.48 3.35
N LEU A 39 8.09 9.09 4.27
CA LEU A 39 7.17 8.35 5.15
C LEU A 39 6.10 7.59 4.35
N SER A 40 5.56 8.21 3.29
CA SER A 40 4.57 7.56 2.41
C SER A 40 5.17 6.40 1.62
N LEU A 41 6.42 6.53 1.15
CA LEU A 41 7.15 5.44 0.49
C LEU A 41 7.42 4.27 1.46
N ILE A 42 7.80 4.56 2.70
CA ILE A 42 7.94 3.52 3.74
C ILE A 42 6.59 2.84 3.98
N GLY A 43 5.50 3.62 4.05
CA GLY A 43 4.14 3.10 4.14
C GLY A 43 3.76 2.19 2.98
N THR A 44 4.17 2.53 1.76
CA THR A 44 3.97 1.71 0.55
C THR A 44 4.65 0.35 0.69
N VAL A 45 5.90 0.33 1.16
CA VAL A 45 6.65 -0.91 1.39
C VAL A 45 5.98 -1.74 2.48
N GLY A 46 5.60 -1.12 3.60
CA GLY A 46 4.89 -1.79 4.70
C GLY A 46 3.56 -2.42 4.25
N MET A 47 2.75 -1.69 3.49
CA MET A 47 1.49 -2.18 2.92
C MET A 47 1.72 -3.29 1.89
N SER A 48 2.79 -3.22 1.09
CA SER A 48 3.14 -4.27 0.12
C SER A 48 3.51 -5.58 0.81
N VAL A 49 4.27 -5.50 1.92
CA VAL A 49 4.57 -6.67 2.76
C VAL A 49 3.29 -7.22 3.39
N TYR A 50 2.43 -6.36 3.91
CA TYR A 50 1.13 -6.77 4.45
C TYR A 50 0.26 -7.48 3.40
N LEU A 51 0.19 -6.95 2.17
CA LEU A 51 -0.50 -7.58 1.04
C LEU A 51 0.07 -8.96 0.75
N PHE A 52 1.40 -9.12 0.73
CA PHE A 52 2.04 -10.42 0.52
C PHE A 52 1.64 -11.44 1.60
N PHE A 53 1.65 -11.04 2.88
CA PHE A 53 1.19 -11.92 3.97
C PHE A 53 -0.30 -12.25 3.86
N PHE A 54 -1.13 -11.28 3.50
CA PHE A 54 -2.57 -11.47 3.32
C PHE A 54 -2.84 -12.46 2.18
N LEU A 55 -2.19 -12.28 1.02
CA LEU A 55 -2.27 -13.22 -0.11
C LEU A 55 -1.77 -14.62 0.27
N LYS A 56 -0.65 -14.71 0.99
CA LYS A 56 -0.11 -15.99 1.47
C LYS A 56 -1.09 -16.71 2.40
N LYS A 57 -1.77 -15.97 3.29
CA LYS A 57 -2.81 -16.51 4.18
C LYS A 57 -4.05 -16.99 3.42
N LEU A 58 -4.42 -16.29 2.35
CA LEU A 58 -5.55 -16.67 1.51
C LEU A 58 -5.23 -17.83 0.55
N LYS A 59 -3.96 -18.05 0.21
CA LYS A 59 -3.54 -19.12 -0.73
C LYS A 59 -3.93 -20.53 -0.29
N HIS A 60 -4.03 -20.77 1.03
CA HIS A 60 -4.48 -22.05 1.59
C HIS A 60 -6.01 -22.19 1.70
N ILE A 61 -6.73 -21.09 1.51
CA ILE A 61 -8.17 -21.04 1.65
C ILE A 61 -8.73 -21.01 0.24
N SER A 62 -8.96 -22.21 -0.32
CA SER A 62 -9.58 -22.46 -1.61
C SER A 62 -10.98 -21.84 -1.64
N TYR A 63 -11.06 -20.56 -1.98
CA TYR A 63 -12.31 -19.81 -2.18
C TYR A 63 -12.31 -19.09 -3.54
N LEU A 64 -11.39 -19.47 -4.43
CA LEU A 64 -11.56 -19.37 -5.87
C LEU A 64 -12.11 -20.71 -6.37
#